data_AF-A0A2E7WDE5-F1
#
_entry.id   AF-A0A2E7WDE5-F1
#
_cell.length_a   1.000
_cell.length_b   1.000
_cell.length_c   1.000
_cell.angle_alpha   90.00
_cell.angle_beta   90.00
_cell.angle_gamma   90.00
#
_symmetry.space_group_name_H-M   'P 1'
#
loop_
_entity.id
_entity.type
_entity.pdbx_description
1 polymer ?
#
loop_
_entity_poly.entity_id
_entity_poly.type
_entity_poly.pdbx_seq_one_letter_code
_entity_poly.pdbx_strand_id
1 'polypeptide(L)'
;MTLEELIISFVRIFASLIVFKFNFFGGLLVILIDFSDLFMMNLISLGGVRNYQMLDKFLDLFYISFFLIITLRWRSDLRNISLLLFVFRMIGFGLFEVFEKRFILFLFPNIFEFWFLGIAFLSHYKIHVTKNKIIIVLLFSLVLKLTQEYILHIWKFLDNYRAVDVVNSILEIF
;
A
#
# COMPACT_ATOMS: atom_id res chain seq x y z
N MET A 1 -23.63 3.94 -3.68
CA MET A 1 -22.29 4.53 -3.52
C MET A 1 -22.45 6.03 -3.48
N THR A 2 -21.73 6.73 -2.60
CA THR A 2 -21.65 8.19 -2.64
C THR A 2 -20.85 8.65 -3.87
N LEU A 3 -20.99 9.91 -4.26
CA LEU A 3 -20.26 10.46 -5.41
C LEU A 3 -18.73 10.38 -5.19
N GLU A 4 -18.29 10.56 -3.94
CA GLU A 4 -16.90 10.41 -3.49
C GLU A 4 -16.37 8.99 -3.65
N GLU A 5 -17.12 7.99 -3.18
CA GLU A 5 -16.77 6.56 -3.34
C GLU A 5 -16.57 6.21 -4.83
N LEU A 6 -17.39 6.80 -5.71
CA LEU A 6 -17.33 6.58 -7.14
C LEU A 6 -16.08 7.23 -7.77
N ILE A 7 -15.77 8.47 -7.39
CA ILE A 7 -14.55 9.17 -7.84
C ILE A 7 -13.30 8.39 -7.41
N ILE A 8 -13.20 8.01 -6.13
CA ILE A 8 -12.06 7.29 -5.58
C ILE A 8 -11.90 5.93 -6.27
N SER A 9 -13.00 5.19 -6.43
CA SER A 9 -12.98 3.92 -7.17
C SER A 9 -12.50 4.10 -8.60
N PHE A 10 -13.01 5.11 -9.31
CA PHE A 10 -12.62 5.37 -10.69
C PHE A 10 -11.13 5.70 -10.79
N VAL A 11 -10.62 6.58 -9.92
CA VAL A 11 -9.22 6.98 -9.87
C VAL A 11 -8.31 5.78 -9.56
N ARG A 12 -8.62 4.98 -8.55
CA ARG A 12 -7.85 3.78 -8.19
C ARG A 12 -7.86 2.71 -9.27
N ILE A 13 -9.02 2.43 -9.88
CA ILE A 13 -9.14 1.45 -10.97
C ILE A 13 -8.36 1.94 -12.21
N PHE A 14 -8.50 3.21 -12.56
CA PHE A 14 -7.78 3.78 -13.70
C PHE A 14 -6.26 3.75 -13.48
N ALA A 15 -5.79 4.11 -12.28
CA ALA A 15 -4.38 4.01 -11.91
C ALA A 15 -3.87 2.56 -12.02
N SER A 16 -4.66 1.58 -11.55
CA SER A 16 -4.31 0.15 -11.62
C SER A 16 -4.15 -0.34 -13.07
N LEU A 17 -4.91 0.22 -14.01
CA LEU A 17 -4.79 -0.11 -15.43
C LEU A 17 -3.48 0.42 -16.05
N ILE A 18 -3.00 1.60 -15.61
CA ILE A 18 -1.75 2.19 -16.11
C ILE A 18 -0.55 1.28 -15.82
N VAL A 19 -0.61 0.52 -14.72
CA VAL A 19 0.45 -0.43 -14.30
C VAL A 19 0.76 -1.43 -15.40
N PHE A 20 -0.23 -1.88 -16.20
CA PHE A 20 0.02 -2.84 -17.27
C PHE A 20 0.92 -2.31 -18.39
N LYS A 21 0.84 -1.01 -18.68
CA LYS A 21 1.64 -0.34 -19.71
C LYS A 21 2.97 0.15 -19.15
N PHE A 22 2.94 0.71 -17.94
CA PHE A 22 4.10 1.25 -17.25
C PHE A 22 4.22 0.63 -15.86
N ASN A 23 4.84 -0.56 -15.77
CA ASN A 23 4.91 -1.33 -14.52
C ASN A 23 5.42 -0.50 -13.31
N PHE A 24 6.51 0.27 -13.49
CA PHE A 24 7.10 1.05 -12.41
C PHE A 24 6.28 2.31 -12.08
N PHE A 25 6.10 3.20 -13.06
CA PHE A 25 5.38 4.46 -12.84
C PHE A 25 3.92 4.24 -12.46
N GLY A 26 3.23 3.28 -13.09
CA GLY A 26 1.87 2.92 -12.73
C GLY A 26 1.79 2.35 -11.31
N GLY A 27 2.72 1.46 -10.94
CA GLY A 27 2.79 0.93 -9.58
C GLY A 27 3.00 2.03 -8.53
N LEU A 28 3.91 2.97 -8.82
CA LEU A 28 4.19 4.09 -7.92
C LEU A 28 2.97 5.01 -7.78
N LEU A 29 2.27 5.26 -8.88
CA LEU A 29 1.07 6.09 -8.92
C LEU A 29 -0.06 5.47 -8.08
N VAL A 30 -0.29 4.16 -8.20
CA VAL A 30 -1.28 3.43 -7.40
C VAL A 30 -1.02 3.60 -5.90
N ILE A 31 0.22 3.43 -5.47
CA ILE A 31 0.60 3.52 -4.04
C ILE A 31 0.50 4.95 -3.51
N LEU A 32 0.87 5.94 -4.33
CA LEU A 32 0.72 7.35 -3.96
C LEU A 32 -0.75 7.76 -3.83
N ILE A 33 -1.63 7.28 -4.72
CA ILE A 33 -3.07 7.52 -4.61
C ILE A 33 -3.62 6.89 -3.32
N ASP A 34 -3.27 5.62 -3.06
CA ASP A 34 -3.70 4.91 -1.86
C ASP A 34 -3.31 5.65 -0.58
N PHE A 35 -2.06 6.13 -0.52
CA PHE A 35 -1.58 6.93 0.60
C PHE A 35 -2.26 8.31 0.67
N SER A 36 -2.59 8.93 -0.47
CA SER A 36 -3.28 10.21 -0.51
C SER A 36 -4.72 10.13 0.02
N ASP A 37 -5.37 8.98 -0.11
CA ASP A 37 -6.73 8.79 0.38
C ASP A 37 -6.82 8.94 1.90
N LEU A 38 -5.78 8.55 2.64
CA LEU A 38 -5.67 8.78 4.09
C LEU A 38 -5.69 10.27 4.47
N PHE A 39 -5.08 11.13 3.65
CA PHE A 39 -5.11 12.58 3.86
C PHE A 39 -6.44 13.18 3.40
N MET A 40 -7.00 12.70 2.29
CA MET A 40 -8.28 13.18 1.77
C MET A 40 -9.43 12.89 2.74
N MET A 41 -9.42 11.75 3.45
CA MET A 41 -10.39 11.46 4.51
C MET A 41 -10.38 12.48 5.65
N ASN A 42 -9.20 12.96 6.04
CA ASN A 42 -9.04 13.89 7.14
C ASN A 42 -9.35 15.35 6.74
N LEU A 43 -9.24 15.68 5.45
CA LEU A 43 -9.42 17.04 4.93
C LEU A 43 -10.82 17.29 4.33
N ILE A 44 -11.50 16.25 3.85
CA ILE A 44 -12.79 16.37 3.17
C ILE A 44 -13.91 16.01 4.15
N SER A 45 -14.40 17.00 4.89
CA SER A 45 -15.54 16.89 5.79
C SER A 45 -16.89 16.97 5.03
N LEU A 46 -17.11 16.08 4.06
CA LEU A 46 -18.37 16.02 3.31
C LEU A 46 -19.09 14.69 3.58
N GLY A 47 -20.10 14.75 4.44
CA GLY A 47 -21.22 13.80 4.44
C GLY A 47 -20.98 12.39 5.00
N GLY A 48 -19.74 11.96 5.24
CA GLY A 48 -19.43 10.67 5.85
C GLY A 48 -19.65 9.50 4.88
N VAL A 49 -18.56 8.82 4.55
CA VAL A 49 -18.62 7.64 3.69
C VAL A 49 -19.18 6.46 4.47
N ARG A 50 -20.37 5.96 4.09
CA ARG A 50 -21.07 4.91 4.84
C ARG A 50 -20.34 3.57 4.82
N ASN A 51 -19.68 3.20 3.71
CA ASN A 51 -19.04 1.88 3.54
C ASN A 51 -17.60 1.96 3.01
N TYR A 52 -16.85 3.02 3.34
CA TYR A 52 -15.49 3.22 2.81
C TYR A 52 -14.58 2.02 3.06
N GLN A 53 -14.62 1.46 4.27
CA GLN A 53 -13.75 0.35 4.66
C GLN A 53 -13.93 -0.89 3.77
N MET A 54 -15.16 -1.18 3.32
CA MET A 54 -15.43 -2.32 2.46
C MET A 54 -15.00 -2.04 1.01
N LEU A 55 -15.19 -0.81 0.55
CA LEU A 55 -14.76 -0.33 -0.75
C LEU A 55 -13.23 -0.33 -0.89
N ASP A 56 -12.54 0.22 0.10
CA ASP A 56 -11.08 0.25 0.20
C ASP A 56 -10.50 -1.17 0.17
N LYS A 57 -11.05 -2.07 0.99
CA LYS A 57 -10.67 -3.50 1.00
C LYS A 57 -10.78 -4.15 -0.38
N PHE A 58 -11.82 -3.83 -1.14
CA PHE A 58 -12.02 -4.34 -2.49
C PHE A 58 -11.03 -3.74 -3.49
N LEU A 59 -10.82 -2.43 -3.45
CA LEU A 59 -9.87 -1.73 -4.32
C LEU A 59 -8.43 -2.17 -4.04
N ASP A 60 -8.10 -2.44 -2.78
CA ASP A 60 -6.82 -3.01 -2.36
C ASP A 60 -6.56 -4.38 -2.99
N LEU A 61 -7.55 -5.27 -2.88
CA LEU A 61 -7.45 -6.59 -3.47
C LEU A 61 -7.35 -6.52 -5.01
N PHE A 62 -8.07 -5.57 -5.61
CA PHE A 62 -8.06 -5.35 -7.06
C PHE A 62 -6.66 -4.99 -7.57
N TYR A 63 -6.02 -3.96 -7.00
CA TYR A 63 -4.69 -3.55 -7.49
C TYR A 63 -3.61 -4.59 -7.17
N ILE A 64 -3.64 -5.22 -5.98
CA ILE A 64 -2.67 -6.25 -5.59
C ILE A 64 -2.77 -7.47 -6.53
N SER A 65 -3.99 -7.83 -6.96
CA SER A 65 -4.21 -8.89 -7.95
C SER A 65 -3.63 -8.53 -9.32
N PHE A 66 -3.73 -7.26 -9.73
CA PHE A 66 -3.14 -6.79 -10.99
C PHE A 66 -1.61 -6.84 -10.95
N PHE A 67 -1.00 -6.43 -9.83
CA PHE A 67 0.44 -6.59 -9.62
C PHE A 67 0.85 -8.05 -9.76
N LEU A 68 0.08 -8.97 -9.16
CA LEU A 68 0.35 -10.40 -9.29
C LEU A 68 0.34 -10.85 -10.75
N ILE A 69 -0.68 -10.52 -11.53
CA ILE A 69 -0.77 -10.85 -12.97
C ILE A 69 0.47 -10.38 -13.72
N ILE A 70 0.98 -9.19 -13.39
CA ILE A 70 2.20 -8.66 -14.00
C ILE A 70 3.42 -9.49 -13.59
N THR A 71 3.56 -9.86 -12.31
CA THR A 71 4.69 -10.68 -11.82
C THR A 71 4.70 -12.09 -12.40
N LEU A 72 3.55 -12.65 -12.81
CA LEU A 72 3.48 -13.95 -13.47
C LEU A 72 4.25 -13.97 -14.80
N ARG A 73 4.41 -12.81 -15.44
CA ARG A 73 5.18 -12.62 -16.68
C ARG A 73 6.69 -12.53 -16.44
N TRP A 74 7.13 -12.43 -15.18
CA TRP A 74 8.56 -12.35 -14.84
C TRP A 74 9.22 -13.73 -14.85
N ARG A 75 10.56 -13.74 -14.72
CA ARG A 75 11.37 -14.94 -14.56
C ARG A 75 10.86 -15.81 -13.40
N SER A 76 11.00 -17.14 -13.52
CA SER A 76 10.58 -18.15 -12.54
C SER A 76 10.93 -17.78 -11.09
N ASP A 77 12.15 -17.32 -10.86
CA ASP A 77 12.67 -17.05 -9.52
C ASP A 77 11.92 -15.87 -8.87
N LEU A 78 11.70 -14.80 -9.64
CA LEU A 78 10.98 -13.61 -9.20
C LEU A 78 9.48 -13.88 -9.06
N ARG A 79 8.92 -14.66 -9.98
CA ARG A 79 7.51 -15.07 -9.95
C ARG A 79 7.20 -15.87 -8.69
N ASN A 80 8.04 -16.83 -8.33
CA ASN A 80 7.82 -17.67 -7.16
C ASN A 80 7.89 -16.86 -5.85
N ILE A 81 8.84 -15.91 -5.74
CA ILE A 81 8.92 -14.98 -4.61
C ILE A 81 7.67 -14.10 -4.55
N SER A 82 7.25 -13.56 -5.69
CA SER A 82 6.06 -12.70 -5.80
C SER A 82 4.78 -13.45 -5.37
N LEU A 83 4.63 -14.70 -5.81
CA LEU A 83 3.54 -15.58 -5.39
C LEU A 83 3.57 -15.85 -3.89
N LEU A 84 4.75 -16.15 -3.33
CA LEU A 84 4.88 -16.41 -1.89
C LEU A 84 4.50 -15.17 -1.06
N LEU A 85 4.98 -13.98 -1.45
CA LEU A 85 4.64 -12.73 -0.78
C LEU A 85 3.15 -12.38 -0.92
N PHE A 86 2.55 -12.63 -2.09
CA PHE A 86 1.12 -12.45 -2.31
C PHE A 86 0.30 -13.39 -1.41
N VAL A 87 0.63 -14.68 -1.39
CA VAL A 87 -0.06 -15.67 -0.53
C VAL A 87 0.09 -15.29 0.94
N PHE A 88 1.28 -14.87 1.37
CA PHE A 88 1.52 -14.36 2.72
C PHE A 88 0.58 -13.19 3.06
N ARG A 89 0.41 -12.23 2.13
CA ARG A 89 -0.51 -11.10 2.29
C ARG A 89 -1.98 -11.55 2.36
N MET A 90 -2.38 -12.51 1.54
CA MET A 90 -3.75 -13.05 1.52
C MET A 90 -4.08 -13.83 2.80
N ILE A 91 -3.13 -14.57 3.36
CA ILE A 91 -3.29 -15.23 4.67
C ILE A 91 -3.52 -14.17 5.74
N GLY A 92 -2.70 -13.12 5.79
CA GLY A 92 -2.88 -12.01 6.72
C GLY A 92 -4.24 -11.33 6.59
N PHE A 93 -4.70 -11.14 5.35
CA PHE A 93 -6.02 -10.58 5.06
C PHE A 93 -7.17 -11.48 5.53
N GLY A 94 -7.11 -12.78 5.25
CA GLY A 94 -8.12 -13.75 5.70
C GLY A 94 -8.16 -13.89 7.22
N LEU A 95 -7.00 -13.92 7.88
CA LEU A 95 -6.93 -13.91 9.34
C LEU A 95 -7.51 -12.62 9.93
N PHE A 96 -7.22 -11.46 9.32
CA PHE A 96 -7.82 -10.20 9.74
C PHE A 96 -9.36 -10.23 9.61
N GLU A 97 -9.90 -10.85 8.56
CA GLU A 97 -11.36 -10.97 8.38
C GLU A 97 -12.03 -11.89 9.40
N VAL A 98 -11.36 -12.95 9.85
CA VAL A 98 -11.90 -13.86 10.86
C VAL A 98 -11.81 -13.29 12.28
N PHE A 99 -10.70 -12.64 12.61
CA PHE A 99 -10.41 -12.20 13.98
C PHE A 99 -10.68 -10.71 14.23
N GLU A 100 -10.82 -9.90 13.16
CA GLU A 100 -11.03 -8.44 13.19
C GLU A 100 -9.95 -7.65 13.96
N LYS A 101 -8.81 -8.29 14.26
CA LYS A 101 -7.70 -7.68 15.01
C LYS A 101 -6.71 -7.02 14.07
N ARG A 102 -6.60 -5.69 14.15
CA ARG A 102 -5.64 -4.89 13.36
C ARG A 102 -4.19 -5.32 13.52
N PHE A 103 -3.82 -5.85 14.69
CA PHE A 103 -2.47 -6.39 14.95
C PHE A 103 -2.05 -7.51 13.98
N ILE A 104 -3.02 -8.24 13.41
CA ILE A 104 -2.74 -9.28 12.41
C ILE A 104 -2.16 -8.65 11.14
N LEU A 105 -2.66 -7.49 10.70
CA LEU A 105 -2.12 -6.80 9.52
C LEU A 105 -0.67 -6.33 9.74
N PHE A 106 -0.32 -6.00 10.99
CA PHE A 106 1.06 -5.67 11.36
C PHE A 106 1.99 -6.89 11.31
N LEU A 107 1.52 -8.07 11.73
CA LEU A 107 2.27 -9.33 11.62
C LEU A 107 2.41 -9.82 10.17
N PHE A 108 1.45 -9.45 9.32
CA PHE A 108 1.43 -9.78 7.89
C PHE A 108 1.54 -8.53 7.03
N PRO A 109 2.65 -7.77 7.12
CA PRO A 109 2.80 -6.52 6.41
C PRO A 109 2.81 -6.77 4.91
N ASN A 110 2.26 -5.82 4.14
CA ASN A 110 2.25 -5.90 2.67
C ASN A 110 3.64 -5.63 2.06
N ILE A 111 4.56 -6.59 2.19
CA ILE A 111 5.90 -6.53 1.59
C ILE A 111 5.81 -6.67 0.06
N PHE A 112 4.78 -7.37 -0.43
CA PHE A 112 4.57 -7.64 -1.86
C PHE A 112 4.54 -6.38 -2.71
N GLU A 113 3.90 -5.32 -2.23
CA GLU A 113 3.76 -4.04 -2.92
C GLU A 113 5.11 -3.35 -3.17
N PHE A 114 5.92 -3.17 -2.13
CA PHE A 114 7.27 -2.61 -2.27
C PHE A 114 8.21 -3.52 -3.05
N TRP A 115 8.05 -4.84 -2.92
CA TRP A 115 8.80 -5.81 -3.70
C TRP A 115 8.51 -5.65 -5.20
N PHE A 116 7.23 -5.53 -5.55
CA PHE A 116 6.80 -5.29 -6.93
C PHE A 116 7.44 -4.02 -7.48
N LEU A 117 7.36 -2.91 -6.74
CA LEU A 117 8.00 -1.65 -7.13
C LEU A 117 9.51 -1.78 -7.36
N GLY A 118 10.22 -2.43 -6.43
CA GLY A 118 11.68 -2.56 -6.52
C GLY A 118 12.11 -3.39 -7.73
N ILE A 119 11.42 -4.48 -8.04
CA ILE A 119 11.71 -5.27 -9.23
C ILE A 119 11.27 -4.55 -10.51
N ALA A 120 10.11 -3.88 -10.50
CA ALA A 120 9.65 -3.05 -11.62
C ALA A 120 10.64 -1.92 -11.93
N PHE A 121 11.24 -1.31 -10.91
CA PHE A 121 12.32 -0.33 -11.04
C PHE A 121 13.54 -0.94 -11.72
N LEU A 122 14.06 -2.06 -11.23
CA LEU A 122 15.21 -2.74 -11.84
C LEU A 122 14.94 -3.11 -13.31
N SER A 123 13.73 -3.58 -13.61
CA SER A 123 13.31 -3.91 -14.98
C SER A 123 13.22 -2.66 -15.87
N HIS A 124 12.77 -1.53 -15.34
CA HIS A 124 12.66 -0.27 -16.08
C HIS A 124 14.03 0.26 -16.51
N TYR A 125 15.02 0.21 -15.61
CA TYR A 125 16.40 0.59 -15.89
C TYR A 125 17.22 -0.50 -16.61
N LYS A 126 16.58 -1.59 -17.04
CA LYS A 126 17.23 -2.76 -17.71
C LYS A 126 18.40 -3.33 -16.91
N ILE A 127 18.32 -3.25 -15.59
CA ILE A 127 19.36 -3.72 -14.68
C ILE A 127 19.24 -5.24 -14.53
N HIS A 128 20.33 -5.96 -14.77
CA HIS A 128 20.37 -7.40 -14.56
C HIS A 128 20.08 -7.74 -13.10
N VAL A 129 19.01 -8.50 -12.87
CA VAL A 129 18.55 -8.93 -11.56
C VAL A 129 19.36 -10.16 -11.13
N THR A 130 20.37 -9.93 -10.30
CA THR A 130 21.18 -10.98 -9.67
C THR A 130 20.57 -11.40 -8.33
N LYS A 131 20.96 -12.56 -7.79
CA LYS A 131 20.51 -13.04 -6.47
C LYS A 131 20.74 -12.01 -5.35
N ASN A 132 21.86 -11.31 -5.37
CA ASN A 132 22.17 -10.27 -4.38
C ASN A 132 21.18 -9.10 -4.44
N LYS A 133 20.78 -8.67 -5.66
CA LYS A 133 19.80 -7.59 -5.82
C LYS A 133 18.41 -8.01 -5.36
N ILE A 134 18.03 -9.27 -5.57
CA ILE A 134 16.78 -9.82 -5.04
C ILE A 134 16.74 -9.68 -3.51
N ILE A 135 17.82 -10.07 -2.82
CA ILE A 135 17.92 -9.97 -1.37
C ILE A 135 17.86 -8.50 -0.92
N ILE A 136 18.59 -7.61 -1.60
CA ILE A 136 18.59 -6.17 -1.31
C ILE A 136 17.17 -5.60 -1.46
N VAL A 137 16.47 -5.92 -2.55
CA VAL A 137 15.09 -5.45 -2.75
C VAL A 137 14.17 -6.00 -1.67
N LEU A 138 14.24 -7.29 -1.32
CA LEU A 138 13.43 -7.86 -0.23
C LEU A 138 13.68 -7.17 1.11
N LEU A 139 14.94 -6.99 1.49
CA LEU A 139 15.31 -6.30 2.73
C LEU A 139 14.81 -4.86 2.72
N PHE A 140 15.02 -4.15 1.61
CA PHE A 140 14.56 -2.78 1.47
C PHE A 140 13.04 -2.66 1.54
N SER A 141 12.31 -3.55 0.86
CA SER A 141 10.84 -3.63 0.92
C SER A 141 10.34 -3.90 2.34
N LEU A 142 11.01 -4.78 3.09
CA LEU A 142 10.67 -5.08 4.48
C LEU A 142 10.90 -3.87 5.38
N VAL A 143 12.07 -3.22 5.29
CA VAL A 143 12.39 -2.03 6.07
C VAL A 143 11.44 -0.88 5.77
N LEU A 144 11.15 -0.62 4.49
CA LEU A 144 10.18 0.40 4.09
C LEU A 144 8.80 0.11 4.66
N LYS A 145 8.32 -1.14 4.57
CA LYS A 145 6.98 -1.47 5.05
C LYS A 145 6.89 -1.37 6.56
N LEU A 146 7.87 -1.87 7.31
CA LEU A 146 7.91 -1.72 8.76
C LEU A 146 7.98 -0.25 9.18
N THR A 147 8.73 0.57 8.45
CA THR A 147 8.78 2.02 8.70
C THR A 147 7.42 2.67 8.43
N GLN A 148 6.74 2.31 7.34
CA GLN A 148 5.40 2.80 7.03
C GLN A 148 4.39 2.39 8.11
N GLU A 149 4.37 1.12 8.51
CA GLU A 149 3.48 0.62 9.58
C GLU A 149 3.76 1.32 10.92
N TYR A 150 5.04 1.53 11.24
CA TYR A 150 5.45 2.28 12.44
C TYR A 150 4.97 3.74 12.38
N ILE A 151 5.13 4.42 11.24
CA ILE A 151 4.64 5.79 11.05
C ILE A 151 3.13 5.82 11.18
N LEU A 152 2.39 4.89 10.56
CA LEU A 152 0.92 4.84 10.64
C LEU A 152 0.45 4.57 12.08
N HIS A 153 1.16 3.73 12.84
CA HIS A 153 0.88 3.49 14.24
C HIS A 153 1.21 4.71 15.13
N ILE A 154 2.33 5.40 14.89
CA ILE A 154 2.65 6.65 15.59
C ILE A 154 1.67 7.74 15.21
N TRP A 155 1.28 7.87 13.94
CA TRP A 155 0.31 8.87 13.51
C TRP A 155 -1.05 8.64 14.16
N LYS A 156 -1.45 7.38 14.35
CA LYS A 156 -2.64 7.06 15.17
C LYS A 156 -2.44 7.34 16.66
N PHE A 157 -1.22 7.18 17.16
CA PHE A 157 -0.85 7.59 18.51
C PHE A 157 -0.83 9.13 18.63
N LEU A 158 -0.52 9.86 17.55
CA LEU A 158 -0.63 11.30 17.39
C LEU A 158 -2.08 11.74 17.12
N ASP A 159 -2.99 10.89 16.63
CA ASP A 159 -4.42 11.23 16.61
C ASP A 159 -4.98 11.34 18.04
N ASN A 160 -4.37 10.63 19.01
CA ASN A 160 -4.65 10.84 20.45
C ASN A 160 -3.99 12.10 21.02
N TYR A 161 -2.98 12.66 20.35
CA TYR A 161 -2.33 13.93 20.67
C TYR A 161 -2.53 14.88 19.50
N ARG A 162 -3.73 15.45 19.41
CA ARG A 162 -4.16 16.37 18.35
C ARG A 162 -2.96 17.16 17.82
N ALA A 163 -2.78 17.21 16.51
CA ALA A 163 -1.79 18.10 15.87
C ALA A 163 -1.91 19.57 16.34
N VAL A 164 -3.07 19.94 16.90
CA VAL A 164 -3.35 21.21 17.57
C VAL A 164 -2.53 21.39 18.87
N ASP A 165 -2.25 20.34 19.62
CA ASP A 165 -1.50 20.40 20.88
C ASP A 165 0.01 20.60 20.63
N VAL A 166 0.55 20.06 19.54
CA VAL A 166 1.95 20.30 19.12
C VAL A 166 2.11 21.73 18.59
N VAL A 167 1.11 22.26 17.86
CA VAL A 167 1.12 23.65 17.39
C VAL A 167 0.89 24.63 18.55
N ASN A 168 0.00 24.33 19.49
CA ASN A 168 -0.22 25.15 20.68
C ASN A 168 0.99 25.16 21.62
N SER A 169 1.66 24.02 21.82
CA SER A 169 2.87 23.97 22.64
C SER A 169 4.07 24.70 22.01
N ILE A 170 4.14 24.80 20.68
CA ILE A 170 5.13 25.63 19.99
C ILE A 170 4.76 27.13 20.08
N LEU A 171 3.46 27.46 20.03
CA LEU A 171 2.97 28.84 20.16
C LEU A 171 2.99 29.37 21.61
N GLU A 172 2.93 28.52 22.62
CA GLU A 172 3.07 28.92 24.03
C GLU A 172 4.53 29.20 24.45
N ILE A 173 5.50 28.81 23.62
CA ILE A 173 6.94 29.03 23.86
C ILE A 173 7.43 30.35 23.22
N PHE A 174 6.62 30.98 22.35
CA PHE A 174 6.93 32.26 21.69
C PHE A 174 6.03 33.40 22.21
#